data_AF-A0A6P0UKG8-F1
#
_entry.id   AF-A0A6P0UKG8-F1
#
_cell.length_a   1.000
_cell.length_b   1.000
_cell.length_c   1.000
_cell.angle_alpha   90.00
_cell.angle_beta   90.00
_cell.angle_gamma   90.00
#
_symmetry.space_group_name_H-M   'P 1'
#
loop_
_entity.id
_entity.type
_entity.pdbx_description
1 polymer ?
#
loop_
_entity_poly.entity_id
_entity_poly.type
_entity_poly.pdbx_seq_one_letter_code
_entity_poly.pdbx_strand_id
1 'polypeptide(L)'
;MRTLAISIIAILGSLFISNAQKVEFGLTAGYLYTEGKLDTSGFEIKDTENGFYLGVLAEIDINEKFRFQPEVLYGNGTDSKFLYIPLLFKYYLGERFNLQAGPQATLLLDDNAFGDPFRTFGIDLSFGLGFDITERIFIEARYAFEITDRANDNILIFGDILSPVDDARFKALGIGLGYRF
;
A
#
# COMPACT_ATOMS: atom_id res chain seq x y z
N MET A 1 -0.80 -10.73 23.19
CA MET A 1 -0.93 -10.64 21.71
C MET A 1 -2.10 -11.47 21.17
N ARG A 2 -2.24 -12.77 21.52
CA ARG A 2 -3.35 -13.63 21.04
C ARG A 2 -4.77 -13.09 21.33
N THR A 3 -5.01 -12.52 22.50
CA THR A 3 -6.29 -11.92 22.88
C THR A 3 -6.60 -10.60 22.17
N LEU A 4 -5.56 -9.85 21.78
CA LEU A 4 -5.70 -8.56 21.09
C LEU A 4 -6.09 -8.77 19.62
N ALA A 5 -5.51 -9.79 18.97
CA ALA A 5 -5.90 -10.22 17.62
C ALA A 5 -7.36 -10.74 17.58
N ILE A 6 -7.77 -11.54 18.57
CA ILE A 6 -9.15 -12.07 18.65
C ILE A 6 -10.15 -10.93 18.86
N SER A 7 -9.84 -9.94 19.70
CA SER A 7 -10.70 -8.77 19.88
C SER A 7 -10.79 -7.90 18.65
N ILE A 8 -9.70 -7.70 17.90
CA ILE A 8 -9.72 -6.97 16.62
C ILE A 8 -10.59 -7.71 15.60
N ILE A 9 -10.44 -9.05 15.50
CA ILE A 9 -11.26 -9.88 14.61
C ILE A 9 -12.74 -9.86 15.02
N ALA A 10 -13.04 -9.88 16.32
CA ALA A 10 -14.41 -9.82 16.83
C ALA A 10 -15.06 -8.44 16.64
N ILE A 11 -14.30 -7.36 16.83
CA ILE A 11 -14.76 -5.98 16.58
C ILE A 11 -15.00 -5.77 15.08
N LEU A 12 -14.06 -6.18 14.23
CA LEU A 12 -14.24 -6.19 12.78
C LEU A 12 -15.48 -7.01 12.39
N GLY A 13 -15.62 -8.22 12.92
CA GLY A 13 -16.78 -9.10 12.71
C GLY A 13 -18.12 -8.48 13.11
N SER A 14 -18.16 -7.71 14.22
CA SER A 14 -19.37 -7.07 14.72
C SER A 14 -19.82 -5.84 13.91
N LEU A 15 -18.91 -5.21 13.15
CA LEU A 15 -19.23 -4.08 12.26
C LEU A 15 -19.94 -4.54 10.97
N PHE A 16 -19.90 -5.84 10.63
CA PHE A 16 -20.53 -6.38 9.42
C PHE A 16 -22.00 -6.78 9.58
N ILE A 17 -22.56 -6.80 10.80
CA ILE A 17 -23.87 -7.43 11.06
C ILE A 17 -25.06 -6.44 10.99
N SER A 18 -24.86 -5.15 10.74
CA SER A 18 -25.93 -4.17 11.03
C SER A 18 -26.19 -3.03 10.04
N ASN A 19 -25.76 -3.09 8.77
CA ASN A 19 -26.26 -2.14 7.76
C ASN A 19 -26.39 -2.77 6.36
N ALA A 20 -27.38 -2.30 5.60
CA ALA A 20 -27.73 -2.72 4.23
C ALA A 20 -26.67 -2.41 3.15
N GLN A 21 -25.40 -2.25 3.53
CA GLN A 21 -24.30 -1.98 2.62
C GLN A 21 -23.81 -3.28 2.01
N LYS A 22 -23.83 -3.36 0.68
CA LYS A 22 -23.32 -4.51 -0.07
C LYS A 22 -21.80 -4.56 0.13
N VAL A 23 -21.32 -5.70 0.62
CA VAL A 23 -19.88 -5.98 0.75
C VAL A 23 -19.52 -7.05 -0.27
N GLU A 24 -18.57 -6.74 -1.15
CA GLU A 24 -18.00 -7.69 -2.12
C GLU A 24 -16.56 -7.99 -1.71
N PHE A 25 -16.15 -9.25 -1.80
CA PHE A 25 -14.76 -9.62 -1.56
C PHE A 25 -14.05 -9.82 -2.89
N GLY A 26 -12.72 -9.71 -2.90
CA GLY A 26 -11.99 -9.92 -4.14
C GLY A 26 -10.52 -10.27 -3.93
N LEU A 27 -9.92 -10.66 -5.04
CA LEU A 27 -8.48 -10.83 -5.18
C LEU A 27 -7.98 -9.80 -6.18
N THR A 28 -6.76 -9.30 -5.99
CA THR A 28 -6.07 -8.45 -6.96
C THR A 28 -4.63 -8.91 -7.10
N ALA A 29 -4.09 -8.83 -8.31
CA ALA A 29 -2.70 -9.09 -8.59
C ALA A 29 -2.22 -8.23 -9.75
N GLY A 30 -0.94 -7.88 -9.76
CA GLY A 30 -0.44 -6.97 -10.76
C GLY A 30 1.06 -6.78 -10.75
N TYR A 31 1.49 -5.98 -11.71
CA TYR A 31 2.83 -5.44 -11.79
C TYR A 31 3.05 -4.38 -10.69
N LEU A 32 4.25 -4.36 -10.13
CA LEU A 32 4.69 -3.39 -9.13
C LEU A 32 6.01 -2.76 -9.59
N TYR A 33 6.06 -1.44 -9.58
CA TYR A 33 7.29 -0.64 -9.68
C TYR A 33 7.45 0.13 -8.38
N THR A 34 8.63 0.08 -7.78
CA THR A 34 8.96 0.83 -6.56
C THR A 34 10.22 1.65 -6.76
N GLU A 35 10.21 2.88 -6.26
CA GLU A 35 11.34 3.80 -6.30
C GLU A 35 11.66 4.23 -4.87
N GLY A 36 12.87 3.95 -4.42
CA GLY A 36 13.44 4.47 -3.18
C GLY A 36 14.30 5.69 -3.47
N LYS A 37 14.07 6.80 -2.76
CA LYS A 37 14.93 7.98 -2.81
C LYS A 37 15.60 8.20 -1.46
N LEU A 38 16.92 8.40 -1.49
CA LEU A 38 17.73 8.83 -0.36
C LEU A 38 18.40 10.17 -0.68
N ASP A 39 18.26 11.14 0.22
CA ASP A 39 18.95 12.43 0.15
C ASP A 39 20.05 12.51 1.23
N THR A 40 21.28 12.78 0.81
CA THR A 40 22.43 12.95 1.72
C THR A 40 23.27 14.15 1.30
N SER A 41 23.19 15.25 2.06
CA SER A 41 24.10 16.41 1.94
C SER A 41 24.37 16.86 0.49
N GLY A 42 23.31 16.96 -0.33
CA GLY A 42 23.39 17.44 -1.71
C GLY A 42 23.61 16.36 -2.78
N PHE A 43 23.64 15.08 -2.41
CA PHE A 43 23.62 13.95 -3.35
C PHE A 43 22.31 13.17 -3.23
N GLU A 44 21.65 12.98 -4.37
CA GLU A 44 20.43 12.20 -4.51
C GLU A 44 20.77 10.80 -5.06
N ILE A 45 20.43 9.76 -4.30
CA ILE A 45 20.51 8.37 -4.76
C ILE A 45 19.08 7.88 -4.99
N LYS A 46 18.83 7.36 -6.20
CA LYS A 46 17.58 6.69 -6.57
C LYS A 46 17.86 5.24 -6.85
N ASP A 47 17.07 4.38 -6.22
CA ASP A 47 17.03 2.97 -6.55
C ASP A 47 15.62 2.60 -7.01
N THR A 48 15.55 1.71 -7.99
CA THR A 48 14.29 1.33 -8.64
C THR A 48 14.19 -0.17 -8.75
N GLU A 49 13.08 -0.72 -8.27
CA GLU A 49 12.79 -2.13 -8.34
C GLU A 49 11.51 -2.37 -9.14
N ASN A 50 11.47 -3.51 -9.82
CA ASN A 50 10.30 -3.99 -10.52
C ASN A 50 9.90 -5.33 -9.91
N GLY A 51 8.62 -5.67 -9.97
CA GLY A 51 8.10 -6.85 -9.31
C GLY A 51 6.63 -7.06 -9.53
N PHE A 52 5.99 -7.72 -8.58
CA PHE A 52 4.56 -7.99 -8.61
C PHE A 52 3.93 -7.78 -7.24
N TYR A 53 2.61 -7.63 -7.22
CA TYR A 53 1.82 -7.74 -6.01
C TYR A 53 0.69 -8.74 -6.18
N LEU A 54 0.23 -9.28 -5.07
CA LEU A 54 -1.00 -10.06 -4.96
C LEU A 54 -1.67 -9.73 -3.63
N GLY A 55 -2.99 -9.80 -3.57
CA GLY A 55 -3.68 -9.49 -2.35
C GLY A 55 -5.17 -9.75 -2.37
N VAL A 56 -5.77 -9.46 -1.23
CA VAL A 56 -7.20 -9.58 -0.96
C VAL A 56 -7.77 -8.19 -0.72
N LEU A 57 -9.02 -8.01 -1.09
CA LEU A 57 -9.75 -6.77 -0.87
C LEU A 57 -11.17 -7.06 -0.39
N ALA A 58 -11.75 -6.06 0.27
CA ALA A 58 -13.19 -5.94 0.43
C ALA A 58 -13.63 -4.62 -0.19
N GLU A 59 -14.76 -4.59 -0.87
CA GLU A 59 -15.38 -3.39 -1.41
C GLU A 59 -16.73 -3.19 -0.71
N ILE A 60 -16.89 -2.05 -0.05
CA ILE A 60 -18.05 -1.72 0.77
C ILE A 60 -18.78 -0.55 0.09
N ASP A 61 -20.02 -0.79 -0.34
CA ASP A 61 -20.86 0.25 -0.92
C ASP A 61 -21.26 1.29 0.14
N ILE A 62 -20.83 2.54 -0.04
CA ILE A 62 -21.29 3.67 0.79
C ILE A 62 -22.58 4.23 0.19
N ASN A 63 -22.57 4.47 -1.13
CA ASN A 63 -23.72 4.89 -1.93
C ASN A 63 -23.47 4.52 -3.40
N GLU A 64 -24.36 4.94 -4.31
CA GLU A 64 -24.29 4.62 -5.74
C GLU A 64 -22.99 5.05 -6.43
N LYS A 65 -22.28 6.05 -5.91
CA LYS A 65 -21.04 6.58 -6.51
C LYS A 65 -19.80 6.34 -5.66
N PHE A 66 -19.95 6.14 -4.36
CA PHE A 66 -18.84 6.01 -3.43
C PHE A 66 -18.77 4.60 -2.87
N ARG A 67 -17.57 4.02 -2.95
CA ARG A 67 -17.24 2.75 -2.31
C ARG A 67 -15.99 2.91 -1.47
N PHE A 68 -15.88 2.14 -0.41
CA PHE A 68 -14.67 2.04 0.39
C PHE A 68 -14.03 0.68 0.17
N GLN A 69 -12.75 0.66 -0.18
CA GLN A 69 -11.98 -0.53 -0.50
C GLN A 69 -10.74 -0.62 0.39
N PRO A 70 -10.83 -1.31 1.55
CA PRO A 70 -9.65 -1.78 2.25
C PRO A 70 -9.03 -2.99 1.54
N GLU A 71 -7.71 -3.07 1.54
CA GLU A 71 -6.97 -4.21 0.96
C GLU A 71 -5.80 -4.61 1.84
N VAL A 72 -5.31 -5.83 1.60
CA VAL A 72 -4.02 -6.30 2.11
C VAL A 72 -3.27 -6.92 0.94
N LEU A 73 -2.14 -6.33 0.58
CA LEU A 73 -1.33 -6.70 -0.58
C LEU A 73 0.06 -7.12 -0.14
N TYR A 74 0.50 -8.28 -0.60
CA TYR A 74 1.89 -8.68 -0.58
C TYR A 74 2.56 -8.21 -1.87
N GLY A 75 3.58 -7.36 -1.74
CA GLY A 75 4.44 -6.92 -2.83
C GLY A 75 5.80 -7.61 -2.78
N ASN A 76 6.26 -8.09 -3.92
CA ASN A 76 7.60 -8.64 -4.09
C ASN A 76 8.31 -7.92 -5.23
N GLY A 77 9.28 -7.08 -4.86
CA GLY A 77 10.29 -6.53 -5.75
C GLY A 77 11.49 -7.47 -5.90
N THR A 78 12.47 -7.04 -6.70
CA THR A 78 13.72 -7.77 -6.93
C THR A 78 14.48 -8.00 -5.63
N ASP A 79 14.58 -6.96 -4.79
CA ASP A 79 15.42 -6.96 -3.59
C ASP A 79 14.59 -6.71 -2.32
N SER A 80 13.41 -6.10 -2.46
CA SER A 80 12.55 -5.72 -1.35
C SER A 80 11.21 -6.46 -1.36
N LYS A 81 10.71 -6.79 -0.15
CA LYS A 81 9.36 -7.34 0.05
C LYS A 81 8.55 -6.36 0.88
N PHE A 82 7.28 -6.16 0.51
CA PHE A 82 6.41 -5.20 1.19
C PHE A 82 5.06 -5.82 1.54
N LEU A 83 4.47 -5.34 2.63
CA LEU A 83 3.06 -5.50 2.94
C LEU A 83 2.40 -4.13 2.84
N TYR A 84 1.48 -3.97 1.90
CA TYR A 84 0.67 -2.76 1.74
C TYR A 84 -0.73 -2.99 2.30
N ILE A 85 -1.23 -2.02 3.05
CA ILE A 85 -2.58 -2.01 3.61
C ILE A 85 -3.24 -0.68 3.21
N PRO A 86 -3.69 -0.56 1.95
CA PRO A 86 -4.39 0.64 1.49
C PRO A 86 -5.84 0.67 1.98
N LEU A 87 -6.31 1.86 2.31
CA LEU A 87 -7.69 2.16 2.68
C LEU A 87 -8.25 3.17 1.67
N LEU A 88 -8.80 2.69 0.55
CA LEU A 88 -9.14 3.53 -0.58
C LEU A 88 -10.61 3.94 -0.58
N PHE A 89 -10.87 5.22 -0.84
CA PHE A 89 -12.17 5.68 -1.29
C PHE A 89 -12.22 5.67 -2.81
N LYS A 90 -13.22 4.98 -3.37
CA LYS A 90 -13.51 4.96 -4.80
C LYS A 90 -14.68 5.88 -5.11
N TYR A 91 -14.51 6.72 -6.13
CA TYR A 91 -15.55 7.56 -6.70
C TYR A 91 -15.81 7.15 -8.16
N TYR A 92 -16.98 6.59 -8.43
CA TYR A 92 -17.39 6.11 -9.74
C TYR A 92 -17.86 7.25 -10.66
N LEU A 93 -17.19 7.40 -11.80
CA LEU A 93 -17.61 8.26 -12.91
C LEU A 93 -18.40 7.42 -13.92
N GLY A 94 -19.71 7.27 -13.66
CA GLY A 94 -20.57 6.34 -14.39
C GLY A 94 -20.51 4.93 -13.79
N GLU A 95 -20.77 3.90 -14.59
CA GLU A 95 -20.95 2.54 -14.08
C GLU A 95 -19.64 1.72 -13.99
N ARG A 96 -18.56 2.17 -14.65
CA ARG A 96 -17.36 1.33 -14.83
C ARG A 96 -16.06 2.00 -14.40
N PHE A 97 -15.91 3.29 -14.65
CA PHE A 97 -14.68 4.00 -14.33
C PHE A 97 -14.74 4.54 -12.90
N ASN A 98 -13.66 4.44 -12.15
CA ASN A 98 -13.56 5.02 -10.82
C ASN A 98 -12.21 5.71 -10.58
N LEU A 99 -12.25 6.77 -9.78
CA LEU A 99 -11.08 7.40 -9.18
C LEU A 99 -10.90 6.85 -7.77
N GLN A 100 -9.67 6.62 -7.36
CA GLN A 100 -9.33 6.04 -6.07
C GLN A 100 -8.39 6.97 -5.32
N ALA A 101 -8.61 7.16 -4.03
CA ALA A 101 -7.67 7.87 -3.18
C ALA A 101 -7.78 7.42 -1.73
N GLY A 102 -6.67 7.36 -1.01
CA GLY A 102 -6.69 7.07 0.42
C GLY A 102 -5.32 6.86 1.04
N PRO A 103 -5.27 6.79 2.38
CA PRO A 103 -4.04 6.44 3.07
C PRO A 103 -3.67 4.97 2.82
N GLN A 104 -2.38 4.69 2.87
CA GLN A 104 -1.84 3.34 2.79
C GLN A 104 -0.76 3.16 3.85
N ALA A 105 -0.87 2.09 4.63
CA ALA A 105 0.22 1.67 5.51
C ALA A 105 1.13 0.70 4.75
N THR A 106 2.43 0.88 4.88
CA THR A 106 3.43 0.08 4.16
C THR A 106 4.46 -0.46 5.13
N LEU A 107 4.68 -1.77 5.11
CA LEU A 107 5.70 -2.44 5.92
C LEU A 107 6.73 -3.10 5.00
N LEU A 108 8.01 -2.81 5.18
CA LEU A 108 9.11 -3.53 4.53
C LEU A 108 9.37 -4.86 5.26
N LEU A 109 9.09 -5.99 4.60
CA LEU A 109 9.19 -7.33 5.20
C LEU A 109 10.59 -7.94 5.15
N ASP A 110 11.57 -7.28 4.51
CA ASP A 110 12.93 -7.79 4.42
C ASP A 110 13.82 -7.18 5.51
N ASP A 111 14.17 -8.01 6.50
CA ASP A 111 14.95 -7.62 7.69
C ASP A 111 16.45 -7.40 7.37
N ASN A 112 16.90 -7.75 6.15
CA ASN A 112 18.31 -7.64 5.74
C ASN A 112 18.58 -6.58 4.66
N ALA A 113 17.53 -5.95 4.10
CA ALA A 113 17.69 -5.00 2.99
C ALA A 113 18.30 -3.66 3.44
N PHE A 114 18.03 -3.27 4.69
CA PHE A 114 18.59 -2.09 5.32
C PHE A 114 18.86 -2.47 6.77
N GLY A 115 20.10 -2.44 7.23
CA GLY A 115 20.40 -2.77 8.63
C GLY A 115 19.60 -1.92 9.63
N ASP A 116 19.78 -2.22 10.93
CA ASP A 116 19.19 -1.55 12.12
C ASP A 116 18.82 -0.04 12.05
N PRO A 117 19.47 0.84 11.28
CA PRO A 117 19.06 2.23 11.13
C PRO A 117 17.74 2.57 10.38
N PHE A 118 16.96 1.67 9.79
CA PHE A 118 15.76 2.09 9.01
C PHE A 118 14.43 1.64 9.62
N ARG A 119 13.43 2.54 9.58
CA ARG A 119 12.06 2.17 9.98
C ARG A 119 11.41 1.31 8.90
N THR A 120 10.99 0.11 9.29
CA THR A 120 10.24 -0.82 8.44
C THR A 120 8.85 -0.30 8.04
N PHE A 121 8.22 0.52 8.89
CA PHE A 121 6.86 1.03 8.70
C PHE A 121 6.87 2.44 8.09
N GLY A 122 6.03 2.65 7.08
CA GLY A 122 5.73 3.96 6.50
C GLY A 122 4.23 4.16 6.27
N ILE A 123 3.87 5.42 6.09
CA ILE A 123 2.53 5.86 5.69
C ILE A 123 2.64 6.56 4.35
N ASP A 124 1.80 6.12 3.43
CA ASP A 124 1.72 6.63 2.06
C ASP A 124 0.37 7.27 1.82
N LEU A 125 0.34 8.16 0.83
CA LEU A 125 -0.89 8.61 0.19
C LEU A 125 -1.00 7.95 -1.19
N SER A 126 -2.09 7.23 -1.42
CA SER A 126 -2.35 6.46 -2.64
C SER A 126 -3.42 7.13 -3.48
N PHE A 127 -3.21 7.15 -4.80
CA PHE A 127 -4.15 7.61 -5.82
C PHE A 127 -4.23 6.58 -6.93
N GLY A 128 -5.41 6.38 -7.51
CA GLY A 128 -5.56 5.39 -8.57
C GLY A 128 -6.74 5.64 -9.50
N LEU A 129 -6.72 4.91 -10.59
CA LEU A 129 -7.79 4.81 -11.56
C LEU A 129 -8.18 3.34 -11.67
N GLY A 130 -9.48 3.07 -11.71
CA GLY A 130 -10.03 1.74 -11.92
C GLY A 130 -11.01 1.71 -13.09
N PHE A 131 -11.08 0.56 -13.77
CA PHE A 131 -12.08 0.29 -14.80
C PHE A 131 -12.65 -1.11 -14.64
N ASP A 132 -13.96 -1.19 -14.43
CA ASP A 132 -14.70 -2.45 -14.36
C ASP A 132 -14.97 -2.98 -15.77
N ILE A 133 -14.28 -4.05 -16.13
CA ILE A 133 -14.48 -4.76 -17.40
C ILE A 133 -15.83 -5.48 -17.37
N THR A 134 -16.13 -6.10 -16.22
CA THR A 134 -17.40 -6.76 -15.90
C THR A 134 -17.74 -6.48 -14.43
N GLU A 135 -18.90 -6.96 -13.95
CA GLU A 135 -19.26 -6.87 -12.52
C GLU A 135 -18.25 -7.56 -11.58
N ARG A 136 -17.43 -8.47 -12.11
CA ARG A 136 -16.44 -9.24 -11.33
C ARG A 136 -15.02 -8.83 -11.62
N ILE A 137 -14.68 -8.66 -12.89
CA ILE A 137 -13.32 -8.39 -13.36
C ILE A 137 -13.11 -6.89 -13.52
N PHE A 138 -12.04 -6.38 -12.92
CA PHE A 138 -11.63 -4.99 -13.03
C PHE A 138 -10.12 -4.87 -13.25
N ILE A 139 -9.70 -3.74 -13.81
CA ILE A 139 -8.28 -3.36 -13.89
C ILE A 139 -8.07 -2.05 -13.14
N GLU A 140 -6.85 -1.85 -12.65
CA GLU A 140 -6.50 -0.65 -11.92
C GLU A 140 -5.05 -0.24 -12.14
N ALA A 141 -4.81 1.06 -12.05
CA ALA A 141 -3.49 1.66 -11.98
C ALA A 141 -3.44 2.53 -10.72
N ARG A 142 -2.44 2.33 -9.86
CA ARG A 142 -2.33 2.98 -8.55
C ARG A 142 -0.93 3.53 -8.35
N TYR A 143 -0.84 4.78 -7.94
CA TYR A 143 0.40 5.46 -7.58
C TYR A 143 0.33 5.87 -6.12
N ALA A 144 1.29 5.40 -5.33
CA ALA A 144 1.46 5.76 -3.93
C ALA A 144 2.78 6.49 -3.73
N PHE A 145 2.77 7.51 -2.89
CA PHE A 145 3.99 8.15 -2.42
C PHE A 145 3.98 8.24 -0.91
N GLU A 146 5.13 7.96 -0.34
CA GLU A 146 5.34 7.97 1.08
C GLU A 146 5.40 9.41 1.62
N ILE A 147 4.67 9.65 2.71
CA ILE A 147 4.62 10.95 3.40
C ILE A 147 5.45 10.96 4.70
N THR A 148 5.81 9.79 5.21
CA THR A 148 6.65 9.64 6.41
C THR A 148 8.11 9.43 6.04
N ASP A 149 9.03 10.06 6.76
CA ASP A 149 10.44 9.74 6.63
C ASP A 149 10.78 8.43 7.36
N ARG A 150 11.55 7.57 6.69
CA ARG A 150 12.05 6.30 7.23
C ARG A 150 13.50 6.36 7.70
N ALA A 151 14.19 7.50 7.54
CA ALA A 151 15.50 7.73 8.10
C ALA A 151 15.44 7.72 9.64
N ASN A 152 16.43 7.11 10.27
CA ASN A 152 16.64 7.21 11.71
C ASN A 152 17.76 8.21 11.97
N ASP A 153 17.60 9.04 13.00
CA ASP A 153 18.49 10.17 13.33
C ASP A 153 19.95 9.74 13.65
N ASN A 154 20.28 8.45 13.66
CA ASN A 154 21.64 7.95 13.94
C ASN A 154 21.95 6.68 13.13
N ILE A 155 22.59 6.83 11.97
CA ILE A 155 23.17 5.73 11.18
C ILE A 155 24.68 5.71 11.42
N LEU A 156 25.20 4.70 12.13
CA LEU A 156 26.65 4.46 12.28
C LEU A 156 27.05 3.24 11.46
N ILE A 157 27.75 3.46 10.35
CA ILE A 157 28.35 2.40 9.56
C ILE A 157 29.85 2.68 9.42
N PHE A 158 30.68 1.80 9.98
CA PHE A 158 32.14 1.75 9.90
C PHE A 158 32.94 2.99 10.36
N GLY A 159 32.68 3.52 11.56
CA GLY A 159 33.68 4.27 12.35
C GLY A 159 34.25 5.57 11.77
N ASP A 160 33.88 5.95 10.55
CA ASP A 160 34.16 7.26 9.95
C ASP A 160 32.84 8.00 9.75
N ILE A 161 32.86 9.25 10.17
CA ILE A 161 31.74 10.19 10.16
C ILE A 161 31.29 10.40 8.72
N LEU A 162 30.03 10.09 8.40
CA LEU A 162 29.38 10.63 7.21
C LEU A 162 27.99 11.19 7.54
N SER A 163 27.66 12.21 6.75
CA SER A 163 26.49 13.08 6.72
C SER A 163 25.17 12.56 7.29
N PRO A 164 24.35 13.45 7.90
CA PRO A 164 22.96 13.11 8.22
C PRO A 164 22.24 12.68 6.93
N VAL A 165 21.52 11.55 6.99
CA VAL A 165 20.54 11.19 5.97
C VAL A 165 19.34 12.11 6.22
N ASP A 166 19.09 13.01 5.28
CA ASP A 166 18.12 14.09 5.47
C ASP A 166 16.68 13.61 5.18
N ASP A 167 16.50 12.60 4.32
CA ASP A 167 15.18 12.06 3.96
C ASP A 167 15.28 10.70 3.25
N ALA A 168 14.45 9.73 3.65
CA ALA A 168 14.27 8.44 2.97
C ALA A 168 12.78 8.21 2.67
N ARG A 169 12.41 8.25 1.38
CA ARG A 169 11.02 8.07 0.92
C ARG A 169 10.88 7.05 -0.18
N PHE A 170 9.76 6.34 -0.16
CA PHE A 170 9.37 5.40 -1.20
C PHE A 170 8.22 5.94 -2.07
N LYS A 171 8.21 5.52 -3.33
CA LYS A 171 7.08 5.63 -4.25
C LYS A 171 6.78 4.27 -4.83
N ALA A 172 5.51 4.02 -5.13
CA ALA A 172 5.08 2.79 -5.79
C ALA A 172 4.10 3.08 -6.91
N LEU A 173 4.27 2.41 -8.04
CA LEU A 173 3.30 2.36 -9.14
C LEU A 173 2.87 0.90 -9.34
N GLY A 174 1.59 0.62 -9.16
CA GLY A 174 0.99 -0.68 -9.40
C GLY A 174 0.06 -0.65 -10.61
N ILE A 175 0.10 -1.68 -11.45
CA ILE A 175 -0.90 -1.92 -12.51
C ILE A 175 -1.40 -3.35 -12.35
N GLY A 176 -2.70 -3.53 -12.13
CA GLY A 176 -3.23 -4.86 -11.84
C GLY A 176 -4.61 -5.16 -12.39
N LEU A 177 -4.94 -6.43 -12.20
CA LEU A 177 -6.21 -7.07 -12.53
C LEU A 177 -6.78 -7.63 -11.23
N GLY A 178 -8.07 -7.42 -11.00
CA GLY A 178 -8.76 -8.03 -9.88
C GLY A 178 -10.04 -8.74 -10.27
N TYR A 179 -10.49 -9.60 -9.36
CA TYR A 179 -11.68 -10.41 -9.46
C TYR A 179 -12.48 -10.33 -8.16
N ARG A 180 -13.73 -9.88 -8.24
CA ARG A 180 -14.71 -9.82 -7.15
C ARG A 180 -15.63 -11.03 -7.16
N PHE A 181 -16.00 -11.52 -5.98
CA PHE A 181 -16.88 -12.68 -5.77
C PHE A 181 -17.85 -12.50 -4.59
#